data_AF-A0A7Y3IBY7-F1
#
_entry.id   AF-A0A7Y3IBY7-F1
#
_cell.length_a   1.000
_cell.length_b   1.000
_cell.length_c   1.000
_cell.angle_alpha   90.00
_cell.angle_beta   90.00
_cell.angle_gamma   90.00
#
_symmetry.space_group_name_H-M   'P 1'
#
loop_
_entity.id
_entity.type
_entity.pdbx_description
1 polymer ?
#
loop_
_entity_poly.entity_id
_entity_poly.type
_entity_poly.pdbx_seq_one_letter_code
_entity_poly.pdbx_strand_id
1 'polypeptide(L)' 'HAASRGDNELIEYLVSKGADVTVLSRRGQTTADMANGPVQRVPPYPATIDLLVRLGAKNNNKCVSC' A
#
# COMPACT_ATOMS: atom_id res chain seq x y z
N HIS A 1 6.84 7.01 0.81
CA HIS A 1 6.06 5.76 0.85
C HIS A 1 5.39 5.66 2.23
N ALA A 2 4.09 6.00 2.33
CA ALA A 2 3.32 5.84 3.57
C ALA A 2 2.90 4.37 3.75
N ALA A 3 2.43 3.74 2.66
CA ALA A 3 2.05 2.33 2.62
C ALA A 3 3.17 1.35 3.03
N SER A 4 4.42 1.59 2.60
CA SER A 4 5.56 0.72 2.95
C SER A 4 6.02 0.83 4.41
N ARG A 5 5.37 1.70 5.21
CA ARG A 5 5.62 1.88 6.64
C ARG A 5 4.41 1.54 7.50
N GLY A 6 3.30 1.10 6.88
CA GLY A 6 2.04 0.85 7.59
C GLY A 6 1.37 2.10 8.17
N ASP A 7 1.66 3.28 7.62
CA ASP A 7 1.27 4.58 8.18
C ASP A 7 -0.15 4.98 7.69
N ASN A 8 -1.17 4.42 8.35
CA ASN A 8 -2.57 4.59 7.96
C ASN A 8 -3.06 6.05 8.08
N GLU A 9 -2.70 6.74 9.16
CA GLU A 9 -3.11 8.13 9.39
C GLU A 9 -2.59 9.05 8.28
N LEU A 10 -1.32 8.86 7.86
CA LEU A 10 -0.77 9.61 6.74
C LEU A 10 -1.44 9.25 5.41
N ILE A 11 -1.83 7.99 5.19
CA ILE A 11 -2.57 7.58 3.98
C ILE A 11 -3.92 8.29 3.93
N GLU A 12 -4.69 8.26 5.02
CA GLU A 12 -5.99 8.93 5.11
C GLU A 12 -5.84 10.44 4.92
N TYR A 13 -4.83 11.04 5.54
CA TYR A 13 -4.53 12.46 5.35
C TYR A 13 -4.24 12.79 3.88
N LEU A 14 -3.36 12.02 3.21
CA LEU A 14 -3.02 12.24 1.81
C LEU A 14 -4.23 12.06 0.89
N VAL A 15 -5.05 11.04 1.14
CA VAL A 15 -6.29 10.79 0.38
C VAL A 15 -7.28 11.94 0.58
N SER A 16 -7.40 12.48 1.80
CA SER A 16 -8.21 13.67 2.06
C SER A 16 -7.73 14.92 1.29
N LYS A 17 -6.44 14.94 0.89
CA LYS A 17 -5.84 15.98 0.04
C LYS A 17 -5.91 15.66 -1.46
N GLY A 18 -6.60 14.59 -1.85
CA GLY A 18 -6.78 14.19 -3.25
C GLY A 18 -5.72 13.23 -3.78
N ALA A 19 -4.95 12.57 -2.91
CA ALA A 19 -4.02 11.53 -3.36
C ALA A 19 -4.77 10.31 -3.93
N ASP A 20 -4.36 9.87 -5.11
CA ASP A 20 -4.91 8.68 -5.77
C ASP A 20 -4.12 7.43 -5.40
N VAL A 21 -4.77 6.49 -4.71
CA VAL A 21 -4.18 5.21 -4.27
C VAL A 21 -4.14 4.14 -5.37
N THR A 22 -4.72 4.41 -6.55
CA THR A 22 -4.80 3.46 -7.67
C THR A 22 -3.60 3.57 -8.63
N VAL A 23 -2.78 4.61 -8.47
CA VAL A 23 -1.58 4.85 -9.28
C VAL A 23 -0.56 3.74 -9.09
N LEU A 24 0.09 3.36 -10.18
CA LEU A 24 1.16 2.37 -10.20
C LEU A 24 2.54 3.02 -10.08
N SER A 25 3.45 2.36 -9.37
CA SER A 25 4.85 2.74 -9.37
C SER A 25 5.48 2.50 -10.75
N ARG A 26 6.69 3.04 -10.97
CA ARG A 26 7.49 2.74 -12.17
C ARG A 26 7.78 1.24 -12.37
N ARG A 27 7.64 0.44 -11.32
CA ARG A 27 7.79 -1.03 -11.35
C ARG A 27 6.45 -1.76 -11.48
N GLY A 28 5.36 -1.04 -11.73
CA GLY A 28 4.00 -1.61 -11.85
C GLY A 28 3.38 -2.05 -10.53
N GLN A 29 3.91 -1.60 -9.39
CA GLN A 29 3.38 -1.97 -8.06
C GLN A 29 2.25 -1.03 -7.66
N THR A 30 1.17 -1.58 -7.11
CA THR A 30 0.10 -0.78 -6.52
C THR A 30 0.50 -0.27 -5.14
N THR A 31 -0.23 0.70 -4.62
CA THR A 31 -0.05 1.17 -3.25
C THR A 31 -0.25 0.04 -2.23
N ALA A 32 -1.20 -0.88 -2.47
CA ALA A 32 -1.42 -2.05 -1.62
C ALA A 32 -0.25 -3.06 -1.70
N ASP A 33 0.35 -3.25 -2.87
CA ASP A 33 1.56 -4.08 -3.01
C ASP A 33 2.72 -3.50 -2.18
N MET A 34 2.80 -2.18 -2.04
CA MET A 34 3.82 -1.54 -1.20
C MET A 34 3.62 -1.79 0.30
N ALA A 35 2.38 -2.01 0.74
CA ALA A 35 2.06 -2.43 2.11
C ALA A 35 2.21 -3.94 2.31
N ASN A 36 2.18 -4.71 1.23
CA ASN A 36 2.25 -6.17 1.22
C ASN A 36 3.70 -6.70 1.09
N GLY A 37 4.65 -6.11 1.83
CA GLY A 37 6.05 -6.57 1.84
C GLY A 37 6.69 -6.65 0.44
N PRO A 38 6.82 -5.52 -0.29
CA PRO A 38 7.26 -5.51 -1.70
C PRO A 38 8.75 -5.87 -1.90
N VAL A 39 9.53 -5.94 -0.81
CA VAL A 39 10.97 -6.22 -0.80
C VAL A 39 11.31 -7.08 0.42
N GLN A 40 12.43 -7.81 0.37
CA GLN A 40 12.87 -8.68 1.47
C GLN A 40 13.01 -7.91 2.79
N ARG A 41 12.68 -8.59 3.90
CA ARG A 41 12.82 -8.12 5.30
C ARG A 41 11.85 -7.01 5.75
N VAL A 42 10.84 -6.66 4.95
CA VAL A 42 9.73 -5.80 5.37
C VAL A 42 8.49 -6.69 5.55
N PRO A 43 7.99 -6.90 6.78
CA PRO A 43 6.77 -7.68 6.96
C PRO A 43 5.56 -6.97 6.32
N PRO A 44 4.54 -7.72 5.86
CA PRO A 44 3.31 -7.11 5.36
C PRO A 44 2.59 -6.34 6.47
N TYR A 45 1.83 -5.31 6.09
CA TYR A 45 0.97 -4.52 6.98
C TYR A 45 -0.52 -4.79 6.67
N PRO A 46 -1.15 -5.82 7.28
CA PRO A 46 -2.50 -6.23 6.90
C PRO A 46 -3.55 -5.13 7.00
N ALA A 47 -3.53 -4.34 8.09
CA ALA A 47 -4.46 -3.23 8.26
C ALA A 47 -4.33 -2.16 7.17
N THR A 48 -3.10 -1.90 6.72
CA THR A 48 -2.83 -0.93 5.65
C THR A 48 -3.23 -1.47 4.29
N ILE A 49 -3.03 -2.77 4.04
CA ILE A 49 -3.52 -3.45 2.84
C ILE A 49 -5.05 -3.32 2.77
N ASP A 50 -5.76 -3.65 3.85
CA ASP A 50 -7.22 -3.57 3.90
C ASP A 50 -7.74 -2.15 3.70
N LEU A 51 -7.10 -1.15 4.33
CA LEU A 51 -7.42 0.25 4.13
C LEU A 51 -7.27 0.65 2.67
N LEU A 52 -6.13 0.33 2.05
CA LEU A 52 -5.85 0.68 0.66
C LEU A 52 -6.83 -0.02 -0.31
N VAL A 53 -7.19 -1.28 -0.04
CA VAL A 53 -8.20 -2.01 -0.82
C VAL A 53 -9.58 -1.36 -0.70
N ARG A 54 -9.98 -0.94 0.50
CA ARG A 54 -11.24 -0.20 0.71
C ARG A 54 -11.26 1.15 0.00
N LEU A 55 -10.12 1.81 -0.10
CA LEU A 55 -9.94 3.07 -0.81
C LEU A 55 -9.81 2.89 -2.34
N GLY A 56 -9.86 1.65 -2.84
CA GLY A 56 -9.88 1.33 -4.27
C GLY A 56 -8.56 0.85 -4.86
N ALA A 57 -7.48 0.74 -4.07
CA ALA A 57 -6.23 0.17 -4.55
C ALA A 57 -6.39 -1.34 -4.76
N LYS A 58 -5.87 -1.86 -5.87
CA LYS A 58 -5.83 -3.30 -6.11
C LYS A 58 -4.67 -3.92 -5.33
N ASN A 59 -4.92 -4.96 -4.53
CA ASN A 59 -3.85 -5.82 -4.01
C ASN A 59 -3.62 -6.97 -5.00
N ASN A 60 -2.38 -7.15 -5.48
CA ASN A 60 -2.06 -8.28 -6.36
C ASN A 60 -1.68 -9.55 -5.60
N ASN A 61 -1.67 -9.50 -4.26
CA ASN A 61 -1.35 -10.60 -3.35
C ASN A 61 0.06 -11.20 -3.59
N LYS A 62 1.01 -10.39 -4.09
CA LYS A 62 2.40 -10.78 -4.37
C LYS A 62 3.35 -10.42 -3.23
N CYS A 63 3.05 -10.94 -2.05
CA CYS A 63 3.91 -10.76 -0.88
C CYS A 63 5.25 -11.49 -1.07
N VAL A 64 6.38 -10.82 -0.82
CA VAL A 64 7.73 -11.38 -1.00
C VAL A 64 8.31 -11.91 0.31
N SER A 65 7.76 -11.47 1.44
CA SER A 65 8.28 -11.72 2.80
C SER A 65 7.40 -12.63 3.65
N CYS A 66 6.31 -13.12 3.08
CA CYS A 66 5.56 -14.25 3.57
C CYS A 66 5.87 -15.46 2.65
#